data_AF-A0A3N5L2K2-F1
#
_entry.id   AF-A0A3N5L2K2-F1
#
_cell.length_a   1.000
_cell.length_b   1.000
_cell.length_c   1.000
_cell.angle_alpha   90.00
_cell.angle_beta   90.00
_cell.angle_gamma   90.00
#
_symmetry.space_group_name_H-M   'P 1'
#
loop_
_entity.id
_entity.type
_entity.pdbx_description
1 polymer ?
#
loop_
_entity_poly.entity_id
_entity_poly.type
_entity_poly.pdbx_seq_one_letter_code
_entity_poly.pdbx_strand_id
1 'polypeptide(L)'
;MEPRSGFRPEFLDFKRGIHVGNLEENQRITRILKLALESRYGQPLVTERWGRGVYWRWIGLLARANREAKPISSNVSFGCAKYFISVDPEEQLFKCGMQVERGYVKAPRGSHDWQLQLDWDWNRLLGALRRGSFLDQEISRLLREGFQVYPDGWEGRSKKRDVTKLKQLLQAAPGNEWAWFQLFYPMTEKEVQAANGADLVDSMLAVFDEVTPVMNLCMQVQLRAAAG
;
A
#
# COMPACT_ATOMS: atom_id res chain seq x y z
N MET A 1 14.32 3.25 24.85
CA MET A 1 15.15 3.83 23.79
C MET A 1 15.00 2.91 22.60
N GLU A 2 14.16 3.25 21.61
CA GLU A 2 14.02 2.41 20.42
C GLU A 2 15.38 2.31 19.71
N PRO A 3 15.81 1.11 19.28
CA PRO A 3 17.05 0.99 18.53
C PRO A 3 16.92 1.82 17.25
N ARG A 4 17.83 2.79 17.08
CA ARG A 4 17.90 3.57 15.83
C ARG A 4 17.97 2.61 14.65
N SER A 5 17.15 2.87 13.65
CA SER A 5 17.13 2.13 12.39
C SER A 5 18.55 2.03 11.82
N GLY A 6 18.99 0.79 11.56
CA GLY A 6 20.21 0.48 10.79
C GLY A 6 19.94 0.38 9.29
N PHE A 7 18.73 0.73 8.84
CA PHE A 7 18.39 0.77 7.43
C PHE A 7 19.34 1.70 6.67
N ARG A 8 19.58 1.42 5.39
CA ARG A 8 20.41 2.28 4.55
C ARG A 8 19.78 2.45 3.16
N PRO A 9 19.98 3.59 2.49
CA PRO A 9 19.46 3.85 1.15
C PRO A 9 19.84 2.79 0.13
N GLU A 10 21.03 2.18 0.25
CA GLU A 10 21.52 1.16 -0.68
C GLU A 10 20.73 -0.14 -0.64
N PHE A 11 19.86 -0.32 0.37
CA PHE A 11 18.91 -1.44 0.40
C PHE A 11 17.70 -1.20 -0.50
N LEU A 12 17.52 0.00 -1.05
CA LEU A 12 16.58 0.29 -2.14
C LEU A 12 17.37 0.30 -3.47
N ASP A 13 17.49 -0.87 -4.09
CA ASP A 13 18.22 -1.05 -5.35
C ASP A 13 17.26 -0.86 -6.53
N PHE A 14 17.43 0.22 -7.30
CA PHE A 14 16.56 0.61 -8.42
C PHE A 14 16.66 -0.32 -9.65
N LYS A 15 17.46 -1.38 -9.58
CA LYS A 15 17.56 -2.43 -10.60
C LYS A 15 17.02 -3.76 -10.08
N ARG A 16 17.28 -4.10 -8.82
CA ARG A 16 16.99 -5.42 -8.23
C ARG A 16 15.75 -5.43 -7.35
N GLY A 17 15.44 -4.30 -6.72
CA GLY A 17 14.34 -4.14 -5.77
C GLY A 17 14.82 -3.79 -4.36
N ILE A 18 13.96 -4.06 -3.39
CA ILE A 18 14.19 -3.87 -1.96
C ILE A 18 14.99 -5.05 -1.42
N HIS A 19 16.21 -4.82 -0.94
CA HIS A 19 17.05 -5.82 -0.30
C HIS A 19 16.51 -6.16 1.10
N VAL A 20 16.24 -7.44 1.35
CA VAL A 20 15.59 -7.92 2.59
C VAL A 20 16.24 -9.16 3.20
N GLY A 21 17.13 -9.84 2.48
CA GLY A 21 17.82 -11.04 2.94
C GLY A 21 19.21 -10.75 3.48
N ASN A 22 19.73 -11.60 4.36
CA ASN A 22 21.08 -11.47 4.95
C ASN A 22 21.33 -10.11 5.65
N LEU A 23 20.27 -9.51 6.20
CA LEU A 23 20.31 -8.27 6.96
C LEU A 23 20.00 -8.55 8.44
N GLU A 24 20.54 -7.73 9.34
CA GLU A 24 20.18 -7.72 10.75
C GLU A 24 18.75 -7.21 10.97
N GLU A 25 18.15 -7.50 12.13
CA GLU A 25 16.75 -7.10 12.38
C GLU A 25 16.53 -5.59 12.27
N ASN A 26 17.47 -4.79 12.79
CA ASN A 26 17.42 -3.33 12.72
C ASN A 26 17.73 -2.77 11.32
N GLN A 27 18.11 -3.61 10.35
CA GLN A 27 18.34 -3.24 8.95
C GLN A 27 17.18 -3.65 8.05
N ARG A 28 16.33 -4.60 8.48
CA ARG A 28 15.22 -5.12 7.66
C ARG A 28 14.04 -4.16 7.67
N ILE A 29 13.80 -3.51 6.54
CA ILE A 29 12.68 -2.55 6.40
C ILE A 29 11.32 -3.16 6.76
N THR A 30 11.11 -4.44 6.45
CA THR A 30 9.89 -5.17 6.82
C THR A 30 9.66 -5.21 8.32
N ARG A 31 10.72 -5.41 9.11
CA ARG A 31 10.65 -5.49 10.57
C ARG A 31 10.48 -4.11 11.18
N ILE A 32 11.26 -3.15 10.70
CA ILE A 32 11.26 -1.75 11.17
C ILE A 32 9.87 -1.13 10.98
N LEU A 33 9.35 -1.13 9.74
CA LEU A 33 8.04 -0.54 9.44
C LEU A 33 6.91 -1.28 10.17
N LYS A 34 6.96 -2.62 10.21
CA LYS A 34 5.96 -3.40 10.92
C LYS A 34 5.91 -3.02 12.41
N LEU A 35 7.05 -3.03 13.11
CA LEU A 35 7.09 -2.70 14.53
C LEU A 35 6.61 -1.28 14.82
N ALA A 36 7.03 -0.31 14.01
CA ALA A 36 6.61 1.08 14.17
C ALA A 36 5.09 1.23 14.00
N LEU A 37 4.51 0.61 12.98
CA LEU A 37 3.06 0.65 12.73
C LEU A 37 2.26 -0.14 13.78
N GLU A 38 2.75 -1.30 14.23
CA GLU A 38 2.11 -2.10 15.30
C GLU A 38 2.12 -1.32 16.62
N SER A 39 3.23 -0.66 16.94
CA SER A 39 3.36 0.24 18.10
C SER A 39 2.38 1.40 18.01
N ARG A 40 2.33 2.06 16.85
CA ARG A 40 1.48 3.23 16.63
C ARG A 40 -0.01 2.94 16.74
N TYR A 41 -0.49 1.86 16.13
CA TYR A 41 -1.92 1.57 16.05
C TYR A 41 -2.40 0.54 17.08
N GLY A 42 -1.47 -0.05 17.85
CA GLY A 42 -1.81 -1.09 18.84
C GLY A 42 -2.42 -2.34 18.21
N GLN A 43 -2.16 -2.60 16.92
CA GLN A 43 -2.74 -3.73 16.19
C GLN A 43 -1.67 -4.53 15.45
N PRO A 44 -1.75 -5.87 15.46
CA PRO A 44 -0.84 -6.70 14.70
C PRO A 44 -1.00 -6.51 13.18
N LEU A 45 0.12 -6.53 12.48
CA LEU A 45 0.20 -6.39 11.01
C LEU A 45 0.70 -7.69 10.37
N VAL A 46 0.15 -8.01 9.20
CA VAL A 46 0.59 -9.12 8.36
C VAL A 46 1.45 -8.56 7.22
N THR A 47 2.61 -9.17 7.00
CA THR A 47 3.52 -8.79 5.91
C THR A 47 3.28 -9.66 4.69
N GLU A 48 3.12 -9.01 3.54
CA GLU A 48 3.07 -9.62 2.23
C GLU A 48 4.23 -9.18 1.36
N ARG A 49 4.48 -9.94 0.29
CA ARG A 49 5.57 -9.65 -0.62
C ARG A 49 5.27 -10.11 -2.04
N TRP A 50 5.88 -9.42 -2.98
CA TRP A 50 6.09 -9.91 -4.33
C TRP A 50 7.57 -9.77 -4.70
N GLY A 51 8.18 -10.89 -5.10
CA GLY A 51 9.61 -10.99 -5.36
C GLY A 51 10.19 -12.36 -4.99
N ARG A 52 11.50 -12.54 -5.18
CA ARG A 52 12.19 -13.83 -4.97
C ARG A 52 13.57 -13.63 -4.34
N GLY A 53 13.98 -14.58 -3.50
CA GLY A 53 15.29 -14.55 -2.85
C GLY A 53 15.43 -13.35 -1.92
N VAL A 54 16.62 -12.71 -1.96
CA VAL A 54 17.00 -11.61 -1.07
C VAL A 54 16.52 -10.23 -1.52
N TYR A 55 15.95 -10.10 -2.72
CA TYR A 55 15.39 -8.85 -3.24
C TYR A 55 13.90 -9.00 -3.57
N TRP A 56 13.07 -8.13 -3.00
CA TRP A 56 11.64 -8.09 -3.29
C TRP A 56 11.28 -6.79 -4.00
N ARG A 57 10.30 -6.82 -4.91
CA ARG A 57 9.90 -5.63 -5.67
C ARG A 57 8.81 -4.83 -4.96
N TRP A 58 7.96 -5.52 -4.20
CA TRP A 58 6.84 -4.92 -3.50
C TRP A 58 6.66 -5.61 -2.15
N ILE A 59 6.32 -4.82 -1.14
CA ILE A 59 6.07 -5.27 0.24
C ILE A 59 4.79 -4.61 0.71
N GLY A 60 3.88 -5.43 1.24
CA GLY A 60 2.61 -4.97 1.82
C GLY A 60 2.56 -5.20 3.32
N LEU A 61 1.92 -4.28 4.05
CA LEU A 61 1.62 -4.40 5.48
C LEU A 61 0.13 -4.13 5.70
N LEU A 62 -0.62 -5.15 6.14
CA LEU A 62 -2.08 -5.05 6.31
C LEU A 62 -2.51 -5.37 7.74
N ALA A 63 -3.49 -4.61 8.24
CA ALA A 63 -3.99 -4.79 9.59
C ALA A 63 -4.67 -6.15 9.72
N ARG A 64 -4.19 -6.99 10.64
CA ARG A 64 -4.76 -8.31 10.89
C ARG A 64 -6.24 -8.21 11.26
N ALA A 65 -6.61 -7.24 12.10
CA ALA A 65 -7.98 -7.03 12.53
C ALA A 65 -8.92 -6.73 11.35
N ASN A 66 -8.47 -5.95 10.37
CA ASN A 66 -9.27 -5.68 9.17
C ASN A 66 -9.48 -6.95 8.32
N ARG A 67 -8.46 -7.81 8.20
CA ARG A 67 -8.61 -9.11 7.54
C ARG A 67 -9.56 -10.04 8.29
N GLU A 68 -9.42 -10.14 9.60
CA GLU A 68 -10.23 -11.03 10.44
C GLU A 68 -11.69 -10.59 10.54
N ALA A 69 -11.98 -9.30 10.36
CA ALA A 69 -13.33 -8.77 10.28
C ALA A 69 -14.09 -9.14 8.99
N LYS A 70 -13.45 -9.81 8.03
CA LYS A 70 -14.05 -10.22 6.75
C LYS A 70 -14.70 -11.60 6.87
N PRO A 71 -16.05 -11.70 6.91
CA PRO A 71 -16.73 -12.96 7.15
C PRO A 71 -16.57 -13.98 6.01
N ILE A 72 -16.27 -13.53 4.79
CA ILE A 72 -16.17 -14.38 3.60
C ILE A 72 -14.70 -14.63 3.24
N SER A 73 -13.85 -13.59 3.29
CA SER A 73 -12.51 -13.64 2.71
C SER A 73 -11.35 -13.53 3.70
N SER A 74 -11.56 -13.77 5.00
CA SER A 74 -10.51 -13.64 6.03
C SER A 74 -9.35 -14.63 5.88
N ASN A 75 -9.53 -15.71 5.12
CA ASN A 75 -8.48 -16.69 4.79
C ASN A 75 -7.46 -16.16 3.76
N VAL A 76 -7.79 -15.09 3.03
CA VAL A 76 -6.91 -14.45 2.06
C VAL A 76 -6.62 -13.01 2.46
N SER A 77 -5.54 -12.46 1.92
CA SER A 77 -5.06 -11.14 2.31
C SER A 77 -5.06 -10.13 1.16
N PHE A 78 -5.15 -10.62 -0.09
CA PHE A 78 -5.39 -9.84 -1.30
C PHE A 78 -6.57 -8.86 -1.18
N GLY A 79 -7.70 -9.29 -0.60
CA GLY A 79 -8.89 -8.44 -0.43
C GLY A 79 -8.76 -7.29 0.58
N CYS A 80 -7.59 -7.10 1.21
CA CYS A 80 -7.33 -6.05 2.18
C CYS A 80 -6.63 -4.84 1.59
N ALA A 81 -7.00 -3.66 2.07
CA ALA A 81 -6.21 -2.45 1.99
C ALA A 81 -4.92 -2.64 2.79
N LYS A 82 -3.82 -2.12 2.26
CA LYS A 82 -2.48 -2.32 2.82
C LYS A 82 -1.67 -1.05 2.68
N TYR A 83 -0.78 -0.81 3.63
CA TYR A 83 0.38 0.01 3.37
C TYR A 83 1.30 -0.76 2.42
N PHE A 84 2.03 -0.05 1.55
CA PHE A 84 3.01 -0.68 0.69
C PHE A 84 4.26 0.16 0.49
N ILE A 85 5.35 -0.53 0.21
CA ILE A 85 6.53 0.03 -0.42
C ILE A 85 6.89 -0.79 -1.66
N SER A 86 7.42 -0.14 -2.68
CA SER A 86 7.93 -0.82 -3.87
C SER A 86 9.08 -0.06 -4.52
N VAL A 87 9.97 -0.79 -5.16
CA VAL A 87 10.93 -0.22 -6.11
C VAL A 87 10.51 -0.66 -7.51
N ASP A 88 10.22 0.34 -8.34
CA ASP A 88 9.82 0.15 -9.73
C ASP A 88 11.03 0.42 -10.64
N PRO A 89 11.63 -0.63 -11.23
CA PRO A 89 12.82 -0.48 -12.07
C PRO A 89 12.49 0.12 -13.44
N GLU A 90 11.24 0.10 -13.89
CA GLU A 90 10.87 0.68 -15.19
C GLU A 90 10.69 2.19 -15.04
N GLU A 91 10.05 2.62 -13.96
CA GLU A 91 9.85 4.04 -13.67
C GLU A 91 11.04 4.70 -12.96
N GLN A 92 11.98 3.90 -12.46
CA GLN A 92 13.09 4.35 -11.60
C GLN A 92 12.56 5.12 -10.37
N LEU A 93 11.51 4.59 -9.75
CA LEU A 93 10.86 5.18 -8.58
C LEU A 93 10.80 4.20 -7.41
N PHE A 94 11.13 4.71 -6.22
CA PHE A 94 10.65 4.15 -4.98
C PHE A 94 9.26 4.73 -4.68
N LYS A 95 8.30 3.87 -4.36
CA LYS A 95 6.92 4.25 -4.06
C LYS A 95 6.59 3.80 -2.65
N CYS A 96 5.96 4.67 -1.87
CA CYS A 96 5.46 4.37 -0.54
C CYS A 96 4.03 4.91 -0.42
N GLY A 97 3.09 4.14 0.14
CA GLY A 97 1.71 4.59 0.27
C GLY A 97 0.73 3.49 0.65
N MET A 98 -0.47 3.52 0.06
CA MET A 98 -1.51 2.51 0.26
C MET A 98 -1.94 1.83 -1.05
N GLN A 99 -2.39 0.58 -0.95
CA GLN A 99 -2.91 -0.21 -2.06
C GLN A 99 -4.21 -0.93 -1.67
N VAL A 100 -5.16 -1.00 -2.60
CA VAL A 100 -6.38 -1.84 -2.53
C VAL A 100 -6.50 -2.64 -3.82
N GLU A 101 -6.82 -3.92 -3.72
CA GLU A 101 -6.86 -4.85 -4.86
C GLU A 101 -8.27 -5.41 -5.09
N ARG A 102 -8.63 -5.65 -6.36
CA ARG A 102 -9.94 -6.18 -6.77
C ARG A 102 -9.97 -7.71 -6.89
N GLY A 103 -8.88 -8.35 -7.29
CA GLY A 103 -8.95 -9.75 -7.73
C GLY A 103 -9.69 -9.92 -9.06
N TYR A 104 -10.10 -11.15 -9.39
CA TYR A 104 -10.91 -11.46 -10.58
C TYR A 104 -12.41 -11.29 -10.28
N VAL A 105 -13.23 -10.72 -11.17
CA VAL A 105 -14.70 -10.77 -11.02
C VAL A 105 -15.18 -12.22 -11.10
N LYS A 106 -14.59 -12.98 -12.02
CA LYS A 106 -14.79 -14.42 -12.16
C LYS A 106 -13.42 -15.08 -12.26
N ALA A 107 -13.03 -15.82 -11.23
CA ALA A 107 -11.72 -16.45 -11.20
C ALA A 107 -11.64 -17.61 -12.21
N PRO A 108 -10.43 -17.91 -12.73
CA PRO A 108 -10.15 -19.18 -13.41
C PRO A 108 -10.51 -20.39 -12.54
N ARG A 109 -10.82 -21.52 -13.18
CA ARG A 109 -11.09 -22.78 -12.46
C ARG A 109 -9.92 -23.14 -11.54
N GLY A 110 -10.23 -23.48 -10.29
CA GLY A 110 -9.23 -23.85 -9.28
C GLY A 110 -8.63 -22.69 -8.49
N SER A 111 -8.90 -21.43 -8.86
CA SER A 111 -8.39 -20.23 -8.18
C SER A 111 -9.50 -19.45 -7.46
N HIS A 112 -10.42 -20.15 -6.77
CA HIS A 112 -11.59 -19.52 -6.14
C HIS A 112 -11.22 -18.40 -5.15
N ASP A 113 -10.10 -18.54 -4.44
CA ASP A 113 -9.54 -17.55 -3.51
C ASP A 113 -9.15 -16.22 -4.19
N TRP A 114 -9.02 -16.20 -5.51
CA TRP A 114 -8.67 -15.01 -6.31
C TRP A 114 -9.90 -14.25 -6.80
N GLN A 115 -11.09 -14.78 -6.58
CA GLN A 115 -12.33 -14.13 -6.96
C GLN A 115 -12.70 -13.03 -5.96
N LEU A 116 -13.01 -11.84 -6.46
CA LEU A 116 -13.53 -10.71 -5.71
C LEU A 116 -14.71 -11.17 -4.84
N GLN A 117 -14.58 -11.01 -3.53
CA GLN A 117 -15.68 -11.27 -2.59
C GLN A 117 -16.36 -9.95 -2.19
N LEU A 118 -17.58 -10.06 -1.67
CA LEU A 118 -18.40 -8.91 -1.30
C LEU A 118 -17.77 -8.05 -0.20
N ASP A 119 -17.02 -8.66 0.71
CA ASP A 119 -16.38 -8.02 1.85
C ASP A 119 -14.96 -7.49 1.57
N TRP A 120 -14.50 -7.50 0.32
CA TRP A 120 -13.21 -6.92 -0.04
C TRP A 120 -13.22 -5.40 0.04
N ASP A 121 -12.09 -4.81 0.43
CA ASP A 121 -11.96 -3.35 0.63
C ASP A 121 -12.11 -2.58 -0.68
N TRP A 122 -11.91 -3.26 -1.81
CA TRP A 122 -12.22 -2.75 -3.14
C TRP A 122 -13.66 -2.24 -3.27
N ASN A 123 -14.63 -3.01 -2.77
CA ASN A 123 -16.05 -2.62 -2.87
C ASN A 123 -16.33 -1.39 -2.01
N ARG A 124 -15.67 -1.28 -0.85
CA ARG A 124 -15.78 -0.12 0.04
C ARG A 124 -15.13 1.11 -0.58
N LEU A 125 -13.95 0.97 -1.18
CA LEU A 125 -13.30 2.02 -1.99
C LEU A 125 -14.25 2.55 -3.07
N LEU A 126 -14.79 1.67 -3.94
CA LEU A 126 -15.74 2.08 -4.97
C LEU A 126 -17.01 2.73 -4.41
N GLY A 127 -17.48 2.24 -3.26
CA GLY A 127 -18.60 2.81 -2.54
C GLY A 127 -18.35 4.22 -2.02
N ALA A 128 -17.13 4.49 -1.55
CA ALA A 128 -16.69 5.75 -0.96
C ALA A 128 -16.24 6.80 -1.99
N LEU A 129 -15.79 6.39 -3.18
CA LEU A 129 -15.40 7.31 -4.27
C LEU A 129 -16.61 8.07 -4.82
N ARG A 130 -16.96 9.18 -4.17
CA ARG A 130 -18.07 10.07 -4.53
C ARG A 130 -17.60 11.51 -4.42
N ARG A 131 -18.00 12.36 -5.37
CA ARG A 131 -17.69 13.77 -5.35
C ARG A 131 -18.17 14.42 -4.04
N GLY A 132 -17.30 15.20 -3.40
CA GLY A 132 -17.55 15.88 -2.13
C GLY A 132 -17.48 14.99 -0.88
N SER A 133 -17.29 13.67 -1.03
CA SER A 133 -17.08 12.78 0.12
C SER A 133 -15.76 13.05 0.83
N PHE A 134 -15.62 12.55 2.06
CA PHE A 134 -14.33 12.58 2.78
C PHE A 134 -13.20 11.92 1.98
N LEU A 135 -13.48 10.84 1.25
CA LEU A 135 -12.47 10.17 0.43
C LEU A 135 -11.99 11.07 -0.72
N ASP A 136 -12.91 11.76 -1.38
CA ASP A 136 -12.60 12.74 -2.44
C ASP A 136 -11.75 13.89 -1.91
N GLN A 137 -12.10 14.42 -0.73
CA GLN A 137 -11.37 15.50 -0.08
C GLN A 137 -9.93 15.08 0.26
N GLU A 138 -9.75 13.90 0.87
CA GLU A 138 -8.42 13.39 1.22
C GLU A 138 -7.56 13.07 0.00
N ILE A 139 -8.11 12.39 -1.01
CA ILE A 139 -7.37 12.14 -2.26
C ILE A 139 -6.98 13.47 -2.91
N SER A 140 -7.91 14.43 -2.98
CA SER A 140 -7.64 15.74 -3.55
C SER A 140 -6.57 16.52 -2.78
N ARG A 141 -6.53 16.39 -1.45
CA ARG A 141 -5.49 16.97 -0.58
C ARG A 141 -4.12 16.35 -0.89
N LEU A 142 -4.03 15.03 -0.84
CA LEU A 142 -2.77 14.30 -1.06
C LEU A 142 -2.22 14.54 -2.47
N LEU A 143 -3.07 14.61 -3.49
CA LEU A 143 -2.64 14.97 -4.85
C LEU A 143 -2.08 16.40 -4.97
N ARG A 144 -2.46 17.33 -4.09
CA ARG A 144 -1.83 18.67 -4.03
C ARG A 144 -0.48 18.64 -3.31
N GLU A 145 -0.29 17.69 -2.40
CA GLU A 145 0.92 17.52 -1.60
C GLU A 145 1.98 16.62 -2.28
N GLY A 146 1.75 16.22 -3.53
CA GLY A 146 2.72 15.50 -4.35
C GLY A 146 2.48 13.99 -4.46
N PHE A 147 1.44 13.45 -3.81
CA PHE A 147 1.03 12.07 -4.01
C PHE A 147 0.50 11.83 -5.42
N GLN A 148 0.52 10.58 -5.85
CA GLN A 148 0.05 10.11 -7.14
C GLN A 148 -0.94 8.95 -6.97
N VAL A 149 -1.81 8.77 -7.97
CA VAL A 149 -2.80 7.69 -8.02
C VAL A 149 -2.62 6.86 -9.28
N TYR A 150 -2.48 5.55 -9.12
CA TYR A 150 -2.49 4.57 -10.22
C TYR A 150 -3.78 3.74 -10.13
N PRO A 151 -4.73 3.90 -11.07
CA PRO A 151 -6.06 3.30 -10.97
C PRO A 151 -6.26 1.95 -11.70
N ASP A 152 -5.30 1.46 -12.48
CA ASP A 152 -5.51 0.30 -13.36
C ASP A 152 -4.28 -0.61 -13.53
N GLY A 153 -3.26 -0.43 -12.70
CA GLY A 153 -2.15 -1.37 -12.54
C GLY A 153 -1.17 -1.55 -13.69
N TRP A 154 -1.46 -1.00 -14.87
CA TRP A 154 -0.53 -1.03 -15.98
C TRP A 154 -0.52 0.37 -16.61
N GLU A 155 0.56 1.09 -16.32
CA GLU A 155 1.02 2.27 -17.08
C GLU A 155 0.19 3.57 -16.99
N GLY A 156 -0.99 3.55 -16.37
CA GLY A 156 -1.87 4.70 -16.25
C GLY A 156 -1.47 5.70 -15.15
N ARG A 157 -0.51 6.60 -15.41
CA ARG A 157 -0.35 7.81 -14.56
C ARG A 157 -1.59 8.69 -14.68
N SER A 158 -2.50 8.55 -13.74
CA SER A 158 -3.63 9.47 -13.64
C SER A 158 -3.31 10.55 -12.60
N LYS A 159 -2.85 11.72 -13.06
CA LYS A 159 -2.91 12.96 -12.25
C LYS A 159 -4.34 13.48 -12.09
N LYS A 160 -5.37 12.71 -12.49
CA LYS A 160 -6.74 13.21 -12.57
C LYS A 160 -7.28 13.41 -11.16
N ARG A 161 -7.54 14.67 -10.82
CA ARG A 161 -8.16 15.12 -9.57
C ARG A 161 -9.66 14.81 -9.46
N ASP A 162 -10.25 14.19 -10.48
CA ASP A 162 -11.69 13.94 -10.52
C ASP A 162 -12.00 12.53 -10.02
N VAL A 163 -12.48 12.44 -8.78
CA VAL A 163 -12.86 11.20 -8.12
C VAL A 163 -13.93 10.41 -8.91
N THR A 164 -14.79 11.09 -9.67
CA THR A 164 -15.82 10.44 -10.50
C THR A 164 -15.17 9.67 -11.63
N LYS A 165 -14.19 10.29 -12.30
CA LYS A 165 -13.40 9.65 -13.35
C LYS A 165 -12.54 8.52 -12.79
N LEU A 166 -11.95 8.72 -11.62
CA LEU A 166 -11.20 7.68 -10.92
C LEU A 166 -12.08 6.45 -10.66
N LYS A 167 -13.28 6.65 -10.13
CA LYS A 167 -14.24 5.56 -9.93
C LYS A 167 -14.62 4.86 -11.24
N GLN A 168 -14.90 5.62 -12.30
CA GLN A 168 -15.22 5.07 -13.61
C GLN A 168 -14.08 4.21 -14.15
N LEU A 169 -12.83 4.65 -14.02
CA LEU A 169 -11.65 3.88 -14.44
C LEU A 169 -11.54 2.56 -13.66
N LEU A 170 -11.67 2.62 -12.33
CA LEU A 170 -11.63 1.43 -11.48
C LEU A 170 -12.77 0.44 -11.80
N GLN A 171 -13.96 0.94 -12.11
CA GLN A 171 -15.10 0.10 -12.52
C GLN A 171 -14.96 -0.49 -13.92
N ALA A 172 -14.21 0.18 -14.81
CA ALA A 172 -13.97 -0.27 -16.17
C ALA A 172 -12.82 -1.28 -16.29
N ALA A 173 -12.08 -1.53 -15.20
CA ALA A 173 -10.98 -2.49 -15.20
C ALA A 173 -11.46 -3.90 -15.64
N PRO A 174 -10.75 -4.58 -16.56
CA PRO A 174 -11.18 -5.89 -17.09
C PRO A 174 -11.45 -6.90 -15.98
N GLY A 175 -12.65 -7.49 -15.98
CA GLY A 175 -13.08 -8.38 -14.89
C GLY A 175 -12.34 -9.72 -14.83
N ASN A 176 -11.72 -10.11 -15.93
CA ASN A 176 -10.90 -11.33 -16.09
C ASN A 176 -9.42 -11.10 -15.75
N GLU A 177 -9.07 -9.95 -15.21
CA GLU A 177 -7.69 -9.60 -14.82
C GLU A 177 -7.64 -9.14 -13.36
N TRP A 178 -6.44 -9.04 -12.81
CA TRP A 178 -6.22 -8.42 -11.52
C TRP A 178 -6.21 -6.90 -11.67
N ALA A 179 -6.85 -6.18 -10.76
CA ALA A 179 -6.85 -4.72 -10.76
C ALA A 179 -6.49 -4.20 -9.36
N TRP A 180 -5.89 -3.02 -9.32
CA TRP A 180 -5.54 -2.35 -8.06
C TRP A 180 -5.66 -0.84 -8.15
N PHE A 181 -5.87 -0.25 -6.99
CA PHE A 181 -5.77 1.18 -6.73
C PHE A 181 -4.55 1.40 -5.84
N GLN A 182 -3.64 2.27 -6.27
CA GLN A 182 -2.55 2.76 -5.44
C GLN A 182 -2.65 4.27 -5.26
N LEU A 183 -2.41 4.73 -4.03
CA LEU A 183 -2.20 6.13 -3.68
C LEU A 183 -0.86 6.21 -2.94
N PHE A 184 0.11 6.91 -3.52
CA PHE A 184 1.49 6.83 -3.06
C PHE A 184 2.27 8.12 -3.27
N TYR A 185 3.32 8.30 -2.47
CA TYR A 185 4.33 9.32 -2.67
C TYR A 185 5.51 8.72 -3.47
N PRO A 186 5.88 9.29 -4.63
CA PRO A 186 7.02 8.85 -5.41
C PRO A 186 8.33 9.48 -4.90
N MET A 187 9.40 8.70 -4.86
CA MET A 187 10.76 9.17 -4.60
C MET A 187 11.68 8.65 -5.71
N THR A 188 12.45 9.53 -6.32
CA THR A 188 13.47 9.21 -7.31
C THR A 188 14.68 8.53 -6.66
N GLU A 189 15.48 7.81 -7.46
CA GLU A 189 16.75 7.25 -7.00
C GLU A 189 17.64 8.33 -6.37
N LYS A 190 17.71 9.52 -6.98
CA LYS A 190 18.52 10.63 -6.46
C LYS A 190 18.06 11.08 -5.08
N GLU A 191 16.74 11.22 -4.86
CA GLU A 191 16.19 11.60 -3.56
C GLU A 191 16.48 10.52 -2.51
N VAL A 192 16.33 9.25 -2.88
CA VAL A 192 16.62 8.12 -1.99
C VAL A 192 18.10 8.10 -1.59
N GLN A 193 19.02 8.23 -2.55
CA GLN A 193 20.46 8.19 -2.28
C GLN A 193 20.99 9.44 -1.55
N ALA A 194 20.25 10.56 -1.59
CA ALA A 194 20.61 11.78 -0.87
C ALA A 194 20.20 11.74 0.61
N ALA A 195 19.23 10.89 0.97
CA ALA A 195 18.75 10.74 2.34
C ALA A 195 19.65 9.79 3.14
N ASN A 196 19.66 9.92 4.47
CA ASN A 196 20.18 8.85 5.31
C ASN A 196 19.08 7.80 5.57
N GLY A 197 19.46 6.63 6.07
CA GLY A 197 18.51 5.53 6.25
C GLY A 197 17.45 5.74 7.33
N ALA A 198 17.72 6.57 8.34
CA ALA A 198 16.72 6.94 9.34
C ALA A 198 15.69 7.90 8.74
N ASP A 199 16.15 8.95 8.03
CA ASP A 199 15.27 9.91 7.35
C ASP A 199 14.35 9.20 6.33
N LEU A 200 14.86 8.17 5.64
CA LEU A 200 14.04 7.36 4.73
C LEU A 200 12.94 6.60 5.46
N VAL A 201 13.24 5.97 6.59
CA VAL A 201 12.24 5.26 7.39
C VAL A 201 11.20 6.25 7.93
N ASP A 202 11.64 7.38 8.46
CA ASP A 202 10.74 8.43 8.98
C ASP A 202 9.84 8.98 7.87
N SER A 203 10.39 9.17 6.67
CA SER A 203 9.62 9.59 5.49
C SER A 203 8.57 8.54 5.09
N MET A 204 8.91 7.24 5.14
CA MET A 204 7.94 6.17 4.86
C MET A 204 6.81 6.17 5.89
N LEU A 205 7.13 6.31 7.17
CA LEU A 205 6.14 6.35 8.25
C LEU A 205 5.25 7.59 8.16
N ALA A 206 5.81 8.76 7.84
CA ALA A 206 5.03 9.97 7.60
C ALA A 206 4.08 9.80 6.40
N VAL A 207 4.55 9.20 5.31
CA VAL A 207 3.69 8.86 4.16
C VAL A 207 2.56 7.91 4.57
N PHE A 208 2.83 6.93 5.44
CA PHE A 208 1.80 6.03 5.96
C PHE A 208 0.77 6.77 6.82
N ASP A 209 1.19 7.72 7.64
CA ASP A 209 0.26 8.57 8.39
C ASP A 209 -0.70 9.32 7.47
N GLU A 210 -0.16 9.92 6.41
CA GLU A 210 -0.93 10.70 5.45
C GLU A 210 -1.96 9.88 4.68
N VAL A 211 -1.66 8.62 4.34
CA VAL A 211 -2.60 7.74 3.62
C VAL A 211 -3.56 6.99 4.54
N THR A 212 -3.33 6.98 5.85
CA THR A 212 -4.17 6.24 6.82
C THR A 212 -5.64 6.68 6.81
N PRO A 213 -5.99 7.99 6.74
CA PRO A 213 -7.37 8.42 6.60
C PRO A 213 -8.08 7.82 5.37
N VAL A 214 -7.41 7.79 4.21
CA VAL A 214 -7.93 7.17 2.98
C VAL A 214 -8.11 5.66 3.16
N MET A 215 -7.10 5.00 3.76
CA MET A 215 -7.14 3.57 4.04
C MET A 215 -8.30 3.21 4.98
N ASN A 216 -8.53 3.99 6.03
CA ASN A 216 -9.64 3.81 6.98
C ASN A 216 -11.02 3.92 6.34
N LEU A 217 -11.18 4.74 5.30
CA LEU A 217 -12.43 4.86 4.55
C LEU A 217 -12.69 3.63 3.65
N CYS A 218 -11.67 2.81 3.40
CA CYS A 218 -11.76 1.60 2.59
C CYS A 218 -11.89 0.32 3.42
N MET A 219 -11.56 0.35 4.71
CA MET A 219 -11.47 -0.84 5.58
C MET A 219 -12.76 -1.12 6.38
N GLN A 220 -12.96 -2.36 6.82
CA GLN A 220 -14.02 -2.74 7.77
C GLN A 220 -13.67 -2.29 9.18
N VAL A 221 -12.40 -2.39 9.56
CA VAL A 221 -11.88 -1.94 10.87
C VAL A 221 -10.93 -0.77 10.66
N GLN A 222 -11.20 0.33 11.34
CA GLN A 222 -10.34 1.52 11.30
C GLN A 222 -9.12 1.35 12.20
N LEU A 223 -7.97 1.77 11.69
CA LEU A 223 -6.77 2.01 12.47
C LEU A 223 -6.93 3.32 13.24
N ARG A 224 -6.77 3.24 14.56
CA ARG A 224 -6.73 4.38 15.47
C ARG A 224 -5.38 4.37 16.14
N ALA A 225 -4.75 5.55 16.28
CA ALA A 225 -3.54 5.64 17.07
C ALA A 225 -3.85 5.13 18.49
N ALA A 226 -2.92 4.37 19.06
CA ALA A 226 -3.01 3.97 20.45
C ALA A 226 -3.13 5.25 21.31
N ALA A 227 -4.00 5.22 22.32
CA ALA A 227 -4.01 6.29 23.33
C ALA A 227 -2.64 6.25 24.01
N GLY A 228 -1.88 7.34 23.87
CA GLY A 228 -0.58 7.52 24.52
C GLY A 228 -0.69 7.64 26.03
#